data_AF-A0A6S6FZ96-F1
#
_entry.id   AF-A0A6S6FZ96-F1
#
_cell.length_a   1.000
_cell.length_b   1.000
_cell.length_c   1.000
_cell.angle_alpha   90.00
_cell.angle_beta   90.00
_cell.angle_gamma   90.00
#
_symmetry.space_group_name_H-M   'P 1'
#
loop_
_entity.id
_entity.type
_entity.pdbx_description
1 polymer ?
#
loop_
_entity_poly.entity_id
_entity_poly.type
_entity_poly.pdbx_seq_one_letter_code
_entity_poly.pdbx_strand_id
1 'polypeptide(L)'
;MNGTTLEGQAQSVAGSVKQAVGTATGDNSIKARGASDQLVGDAKQVFGAATDAIGNPGPLIDKARTFARDRPWATAALVGTIALAVFNTLRGK
;
A
#
# COMPACT_ATOMS: atom_id res chain seq x y z
N MET A 1 -34.30 -1.47 6.70
CA MET A 1 -33.59 -2.69 6.26
C MET A 1 -32.87 -2.38 4.95
N ASN A 2 -31.59 -1.96 4.96
CA ASN A 2 -30.79 -1.68 3.74
C ASN A 2 -29.24 -1.74 3.94
N GLY A 3 -28.73 -2.23 5.09
CA GLY A 3 -27.28 -2.27 5.37
C GLY A 3 -26.58 -3.58 4.96
N THR A 4 -27.33 -4.68 4.86
CA THR A 4 -26.76 -6.04 4.87
C THR A 4 -26.15 -6.46 3.52
N THR A 5 -26.50 -5.81 2.42
CA THR A 5 -26.01 -6.17 1.08
C THR A 5 -24.67 -5.51 0.70
N LEU A 6 -24.32 -4.37 1.33
CA LEU A 6 -23.06 -3.67 1.10
C LEU A 6 -21.93 -4.26 1.98
N GLU A 7 -22.25 -4.61 3.23
CA GLU A 7 -21.32 -5.26 4.16
C GLU A 7 -20.86 -6.63 3.66
N GLY A 8 -21.77 -7.43 3.08
CA GLY A 8 -21.42 -8.75 2.54
C GLY A 8 -20.41 -8.69 1.38
N GLN A 9 -20.57 -7.72 0.48
CA GLN A 9 -19.64 -7.54 -0.66
C GLN A 9 -18.28 -7.00 -0.21
N ALA A 10 -18.25 -6.07 0.75
CA ALA A 10 -17.01 -5.54 1.30
C ALA A 10 -16.20 -6.61 2.04
N GLN A 11 -16.88 -7.51 2.78
CA GLN A 11 -16.25 -8.58 3.52
C GLN A 11 -15.65 -9.65 2.59
N SER A 12 -16.28 -9.94 1.47
CA SER A 12 -15.74 -10.87 0.45
C SER A 12 -14.47 -10.34 -0.19
N VAL A 13 -14.44 -9.05 -0.56
CA VAL A 13 -13.26 -8.43 -1.19
C VAL A 13 -12.08 -8.37 -0.22
N ALA A 14 -12.32 -7.99 1.03
CA ALA A 14 -11.29 -7.98 2.07
C ALA A 14 -10.72 -9.38 2.33
N GLY A 15 -11.56 -10.42 2.27
CA GLY A 15 -11.15 -11.82 2.37
C GLY A 15 -10.23 -12.25 1.21
N SER A 16 -10.61 -11.93 -0.04
CA SER A 16 -9.82 -12.29 -1.22
C SER A 16 -8.46 -11.60 -1.26
N VAL A 17 -8.38 -10.34 -0.83
CA VAL A 17 -7.10 -9.61 -0.76
C VAL A 17 -6.19 -10.20 0.31
N LYS A 18 -6.71 -10.52 1.51
CA LYS A 18 -5.93 -11.17 2.57
C LYS A 18 -5.43 -12.55 2.14
N GLN A 19 -6.27 -13.31 1.43
CA GLN A 19 -5.92 -14.63 0.93
C GLN A 19 -4.85 -14.55 -0.17
N ALA A 20 -4.99 -13.64 -1.15
CA ALA A 20 -4.01 -13.46 -2.21
C ALA A 20 -2.62 -13.04 -1.68
N VAL A 21 -2.58 -12.10 -0.73
CA VAL A 21 -1.34 -11.68 -0.07
C VAL A 21 -0.72 -12.83 0.74
N GLY A 22 -1.53 -13.58 1.50
CA GLY A 22 -1.05 -14.72 2.29
C GLY A 22 -0.46 -15.84 1.41
N THR A 23 -1.06 -16.11 0.25
CA THR A 23 -0.58 -17.16 -0.66
C THR A 23 0.69 -16.75 -1.41
N ALA A 24 0.83 -15.47 -1.78
CA ALA A 24 2.03 -14.96 -2.45
C ALA A 24 3.26 -14.89 -1.53
N THR A 25 3.04 -14.66 -0.23
CA THR A 25 4.11 -14.60 0.78
C THR A 25 4.55 -15.99 1.27
N GLY A 26 3.68 -17.00 1.21
CA GLY A 26 3.94 -18.34 1.78
C GLY A 26 5.07 -19.14 1.12
N ASP A 27 5.34 -18.94 -0.18
CA ASP A 27 6.21 -19.84 -0.97
C ASP A 27 7.64 -19.33 -1.26
N ASN A 28 7.96 -18.07 -0.94
CA ASN A 28 9.23 -17.45 -1.37
C ASN A 28 10.43 -17.64 -0.41
N SER A 29 10.28 -18.43 0.65
CA SER A 29 11.20 -18.45 1.80
C SER A 29 12.56 -19.16 1.57
N ILE A 30 12.85 -19.78 0.42
CA ILE A 30 13.97 -20.74 0.26
C ILE A 30 15.04 -20.35 -0.80
N LYS A 31 15.28 -19.07 -1.09
CA LYS A 31 16.36 -18.65 -2.05
C LYS A 31 17.36 -17.58 -1.53
N ALA A 32 17.40 -17.35 -0.23
CA ALA A 32 17.98 -16.13 0.36
C ALA A 32 19.47 -16.18 0.77
N ARG A 33 20.39 -16.66 -0.08
CA ARG A 33 21.85 -16.54 0.23
C ARG A 33 22.72 -15.86 -0.84
N GLY A 34 22.25 -15.73 -2.09
CA GLY A 34 22.91 -14.92 -3.13
C GLY A 34 22.19 -13.61 -3.47
N ALA A 35 20.87 -13.56 -3.24
CA ALA A 35 20.04 -12.38 -3.51
C ALA A 35 20.26 -11.24 -2.51
N SER A 36 20.80 -11.53 -1.32
CA SER A 36 20.97 -10.55 -0.24
C SER A 36 21.94 -9.42 -0.57
N ASP A 37 23.01 -9.68 -1.33
CA ASP A 37 23.99 -8.65 -1.70
C ASP A 37 23.42 -7.66 -2.74
N GLN A 38 22.71 -8.17 -3.76
CA GLN A 38 22.02 -7.33 -4.74
C GLN A 38 20.84 -6.60 -4.11
N LEU A 39 20.06 -7.28 -3.26
CA LEU A 39 18.93 -6.68 -2.57
C LEU A 39 19.38 -5.57 -1.61
N VAL A 40 20.53 -5.70 -0.95
CA VAL A 40 21.06 -4.63 -0.08
C VAL A 40 21.55 -3.44 -0.91
N GLY A 41 22.13 -3.65 -2.10
CA GLY A 41 22.48 -2.59 -3.04
C GLY A 41 21.25 -1.85 -3.56
N ASP A 42 20.27 -2.59 -4.07
CA ASP A 42 18.99 -2.05 -4.54
C ASP A 42 18.23 -1.36 -3.42
N ALA A 43 18.18 -1.96 -2.23
CA ALA A 43 17.55 -1.35 -1.06
C ALA A 43 18.24 -0.05 -0.67
N LYS A 44 19.58 0.01 -0.66
CA LYS A 44 20.31 1.26 -0.38
C LYS A 44 20.04 2.33 -1.44
N GLN A 45 19.98 1.96 -2.72
CA GLN A 45 19.70 2.90 -3.80
C GLN A 45 18.27 3.42 -3.73
N VAL A 46 17.30 2.53 -3.48
CA VAL A 46 15.89 2.89 -3.28
C VAL A 46 15.74 3.76 -2.03
N PHE A 47 16.44 3.43 -0.94
CA PHE A 47 16.41 4.21 0.30
C PHE A 47 17.05 5.58 0.11
N GLY A 48 18.16 5.66 -0.64
CA GLY A 48 18.80 6.91 -1.02
C GLY A 48 17.86 7.78 -1.86
N ALA A 49 17.25 7.22 -2.91
CA ALA A 49 16.29 7.93 -3.74
C ALA A 49 15.04 8.36 -2.96
N ALA A 50 14.56 7.53 -2.03
CA ALA A 50 13.45 7.88 -1.16
C ALA A 50 13.82 9.01 -0.19
N THR A 51 15.01 8.95 0.41
CA THR A 51 15.50 9.99 1.32
C THR A 51 15.72 11.32 0.58
N ASP A 52 16.25 11.26 -0.64
CA ASP A 52 16.46 12.43 -1.50
C ASP A 52 15.12 13.05 -1.91
N ALA A 53 14.13 12.22 -2.25
CA ALA A 53 12.78 12.66 -2.56
C ALA A 53 12.05 13.25 -1.34
N ILE A 54 12.34 12.77 -0.13
CA ILE A 54 11.85 13.37 1.13
C ILE A 54 12.54 14.71 1.41
N GLY A 55 13.85 14.81 1.15
CA GLY A 55 14.64 16.03 1.32
C GLY A 55 14.26 17.15 0.34
N ASN A 56 13.79 16.79 -0.86
CA ASN A 56 13.22 17.72 -1.83
C ASN A 56 11.79 17.28 -2.21
N PRO A 57 10.77 17.61 -1.41
CA PRO A 57 9.42 17.07 -1.59
C PRO A 57 8.66 17.70 -2.77
N GLY A 58 9.15 18.78 -3.38
CA GLY A 58 8.48 19.47 -4.49
C GLY A 58 8.04 18.53 -5.61
N PRO A 59 8.95 17.76 -6.23
CA PRO A 59 8.62 16.77 -7.27
C PRO A 59 7.63 15.69 -6.83
N LEU A 60 7.66 15.26 -5.56
CA LEU A 60 6.70 14.28 -5.03
C LEU A 60 5.32 14.89 -4.86
N ILE A 61 5.24 16.11 -4.33
CA ILE A 61 3.98 16.84 -4.14
C ILE A 61 3.34 17.13 -5.49
N ASP A 62 4.12 17.56 -6.50
CA ASP A 62 3.61 17.80 -7.85
C ASP A 62 3.11 16.52 -8.52
N LYS A 63 3.82 15.40 -8.37
CA LYS A 63 3.34 14.09 -8.85
C LYS A 63 2.08 13.65 -8.14
N ALA A 64 2.01 13.81 -6.82
CA ALA A 64 0.82 13.48 -6.03
C ALA A 64 -0.38 14.33 -6.46
N ARG A 65 -0.17 15.64 -6.68
CA ARG A 65 -1.20 16.58 -7.15
C ARG A 65 -1.67 16.25 -8.56
N THR A 66 -0.75 15.89 -9.45
CA THR A 66 -1.05 15.49 -10.83
C THR A 66 -1.83 14.17 -10.84
N PHE A 67 -1.39 13.18 -10.08
CA PHE A 67 -2.09 11.91 -9.93
C PHE A 67 -3.51 12.08 -9.36
N ALA A 68 -3.66 12.96 -8.36
CA ALA A 68 -4.97 13.30 -7.79
C ALA A 68 -5.90 13.97 -8.80
N ARG A 69 -5.34 14.80 -9.69
CA ARG A 69 -6.09 15.45 -10.76
C ARG A 69 -6.47 14.49 -11.88
N ASP A 70 -5.55 13.61 -12.29
CA ASP A 70 -5.75 12.68 -13.41
C ASP A 70 -6.60 11.47 -13.01
N ARG A 71 -6.53 11.05 -11.75
CA ARG A 71 -7.22 9.85 -11.23
C ARG A 71 -7.97 10.13 -9.93
N PRO A 72 -9.03 10.95 -9.97
CA PRO A 72 -9.76 11.35 -8.77
C PRO A 72 -10.33 10.16 -7.99
N TRP A 73 -10.86 9.13 -8.67
CA TRP A 73 -11.41 7.93 -8.00
C TRP A 73 -10.32 7.05 -7.37
N ALA A 74 -9.16 6.92 -8.01
CA ALA A 74 -8.05 6.14 -7.47
C ALA A 74 -7.46 6.82 -6.22
N THR A 75 -7.34 8.15 -6.25
CA THR A 75 -6.93 8.93 -5.08
C THR A 75 -7.97 8.85 -3.97
N ALA A 76 -9.26 8.94 -4.28
CA ALA A 76 -10.31 8.75 -3.28
C ALA A 76 -10.27 7.35 -2.64
N ALA A 77 -10.01 6.30 -3.44
CA ALA A 77 -9.85 4.94 -2.93
C ALA A 77 -8.62 4.81 -2.02
N LEU A 78 -7.48 5.39 -2.42
CA LEU A 78 -6.25 5.40 -1.61
C LEU A 78 -6.43 6.15 -0.28
N VAL A 79 -7.01 7.36 -0.33
CA VAL A 79 -7.29 8.15 0.88
C VAL A 79 -8.32 7.44 1.74
N GLY A 80 -9.35 6.83 1.14
CA GLY A 80 -10.36 6.05 1.84
C GLY A 80 -9.80 4.84 2.57
N THR A 81 -8.88 4.09 1.95
CA THR A 81 -8.25 2.93 2.61
C THR A 81 -7.30 3.35 3.73
N ILE A 82 -6.54 4.44 3.55
CA ILE A 82 -5.69 4.99 4.62
C ILE A 82 -6.55 5.50 5.77
N ALA A 83 -7.60 6.27 5.49
CA ALA A 83 -8.51 6.79 6.51
C ALA A 83 -9.22 5.66 7.26
N LEU A 84 -9.67 4.61 6.57
CA LEU A 84 -10.29 3.44 7.18
C LEU A 84 -9.28 2.68 8.07
N ALA A 85 -8.04 2.52 7.61
CA ALA A 85 -6.98 1.87 8.39
C ALA A 85 -6.65 2.66 9.66
N VAL A 86 -6.52 3.98 9.56
CA VAL A 86 -6.26 4.88 10.71
C VAL A 86 -7.45 4.90 11.67
N PHE A 87 -8.68 4.92 11.15
CA PHE A 87 -9.87 4.84 11.98
C PHE A 87 -9.96 3.50 12.73
N ASN A 88 -9.64 2.40 12.07
CA ASN A 88 -9.61 1.07 12.69
C ASN A 88 -8.51 0.94 13.76
N THR A 89 -7.34 1.59 13.58
CA THR A 89 -6.28 1.59 14.60
C THR A 89 -6.58 2.48 15.81
N LEU A 90 -7.34 3.58 15.64
CA LEU A 90 -7.76 4.45 16.75
C LEU A 90 -8.95 3.87 17.54
N ARG A 91 -9.82 3.08 16.91
CA ARG A 91 -10.98 2.46 17.56
C ARG A 91 -10.66 1.17 18.32
N GLY A 92 -9.45 0.64 18.13
CA GLY A 92 -8.95 -0.57 18.79
C GLY A 92 -8.19 -0.34 20.09
N LYS A 93 -8.21 0.89 20.64
CA LYS A 93 -7.74 1.21 21.99
C LYS A 93 -8.90 1.45 22.92
#